data_AF-A0A7S1T3M7-F1
#
_entry.id   AF-A0A7S1T3M7-F1
#
_cell.length_a   1.000
_cell.length_b   1.000
_cell.length_c   1.000
_cell.angle_alpha   90.00
_cell.angle_beta   90.00
_cell.angle_gamma   90.00
#
_symmetry.space_group_name_H-M   'P 1'
#
loop_
_entity.id
_entity.type
_entity.pdbx_description
1 polymer ?
#
loop_
_entity_poly.entity_id
_entity_poly.type
_entity_poly.pdbx_seq_one_letter_code
_entity_poly.pdbx_strand_id
1 'polypeptide(L)'
;MELQSWATGRFAPVVMVVATPGAEALCQEKNCLSVTDMLRPYATLHNINVPVRTVGEHSYRLREFKLRLHEASTIFQPSVQTAEAHLTQTLNEVAEEYRGDTTRDMIHMLSTPMPSGRQDTTPWFTKYREELFRMLSFSDFEACDHPVACLYVASSDCDDAVKAFRELSAEERMPPLMAS
;
A
#
# COMPACT_ATOMS: atom_id res chain seq x y z
N MET A 1 17.92 -0.55 4.95
CA MET A 1 16.56 -0.90 5.40
C MET A 1 16.65 -1.79 6.62
N GLU A 2 16.15 -1.35 7.78
CA GLU A 2 16.05 -2.22 8.97
C GLU A 2 14.83 -3.14 8.81
N LEU A 3 14.98 -4.44 9.09
CA LEU A 3 13.94 -5.45 8.90
C LEU A 3 12.61 -5.07 9.59
N GLN A 4 12.71 -4.43 10.76
CA GLN A 4 11.57 -3.99 11.55
C GLN A 4 10.74 -2.92 10.84
N SER A 5 11.38 -1.92 10.21
CA SER A 5 10.64 -0.85 9.52
C SER A 5 9.95 -1.37 8.26
N TRP A 6 10.58 -2.32 7.57
CA TRP A 6 9.95 -3.01 6.44
C TRP A 6 8.75 -3.85 6.89
N ALA A 7 8.91 -4.68 7.92
CA ALA A 7 7.84 -5.55 8.40
C ALA A 7 6.63 -4.75 8.91
N THR A 8 6.87 -3.71 9.72
CA THR A 8 5.81 -2.82 10.22
C THR A 8 5.08 -2.07 9.10
N GLY A 9 5.77 -1.75 8.00
CA GLY A 9 5.15 -1.19 6.81
C GLY A 9 4.32 -2.19 6.00
N ARG A 10 4.87 -3.39 5.74
CA ARG A 10 4.26 -4.42 4.89
C ARG A 10 3.01 -5.03 5.52
N PHE A 11 3.04 -5.25 6.83
CA PHE A 11 1.96 -5.88 7.58
C PHE A 11 1.10 -4.88 8.35
N ALA A 12 1.21 -3.59 8.00
CA ALA A 12 0.26 -2.60 8.48
C ALA A 12 -1.17 -2.99 8.03
N PRO A 13 -2.18 -2.83 8.91
CA PRO A 13 -3.56 -3.17 8.59
C PRO A 13 -4.08 -2.38 7.39
N VAL A 14 -4.86 -3.06 6.56
CA VAL A 14 -5.49 -2.48 5.37
C VAL A 14 -6.83 -1.88 5.72
N VAL A 15 -7.08 -0.67 5.21
CA VAL A 15 -8.38 0.00 5.26
C VAL A 15 -8.84 0.23 3.84
N MET A 16 -10.02 -0.30 3.53
CA MET A 16 -10.69 -0.05 2.27
C MET A 16 -11.33 1.34 2.29
N VAL A 17 -11.22 2.07 1.19
CA VAL A 17 -11.84 3.38 1.00
C VAL A 17 -12.83 3.29 -0.15
N VAL A 18 -14.05 3.74 0.10
CA VAL A 18 -15.12 3.82 -0.91
C VAL A 18 -15.71 5.22 -0.87
N ALA A 19 -15.62 5.93 -1.98
CA ALA A 19 -16.09 7.31 -2.09
C ALA A 19 -17.29 7.42 -3.03
N THR A 20 -18.18 8.37 -2.76
CA THR A 20 -19.20 8.77 -3.75
C THR A 20 -18.53 9.41 -4.97
N PRO A 21 -19.11 9.28 -6.18
CA PRO A 21 -18.58 9.94 -7.37
C PRO A 21 -18.40 11.46 -7.21
N GLY A 22 -19.30 12.11 -6.47
CA GLY A 22 -19.19 13.56 -6.18
C GLY A 22 -18.01 13.91 -5.28
N ALA A 23 -17.71 13.08 -4.28
CA ALA A 23 -16.51 13.27 -3.44
C ALA A 23 -15.23 13.05 -4.24
N GLU A 24 -15.20 12.01 -5.08
CA GLU A 24 -14.06 11.71 -5.95
C GLU A 24 -13.79 12.84 -6.95
N ALA A 25 -14.85 13.33 -7.61
CA ALA A 25 -14.77 14.46 -8.54
C ALA A 25 -14.24 15.73 -7.85
N LEU A 26 -14.71 16.06 -6.64
CA LEU A 26 -14.23 17.21 -5.89
C LEU A 26 -12.74 17.11 -5.55
N CYS A 27 -12.26 15.94 -5.13
CA CYS A 27 -10.84 15.72 -4.85
C CYS A 27 -9.99 15.80 -6.13
N GLN A 28 -10.48 15.21 -7.22
CA GLN A 28 -9.79 15.21 -8.50
C GLN A 28 -9.71 16.62 -9.11
N GLU A 29 -10.80 17.39 -9.08
CA GLU A 29 -10.84 18.75 -9.64
C GLU A 29 -9.98 19.75 -8.85
N LYS A 30 -9.96 19.63 -7.52
CA LYS A 30 -9.25 20.60 -6.66
C LYS A 30 -7.78 20.25 -6.44
N ASN A 31 -7.46 18.97 -6.35
CA ASN A 31 -6.14 18.51 -5.92
C ASN A 31 -5.45 17.58 -6.94
N CYS A 32 -6.13 17.19 -8.03
CA CYS A 32 -5.64 16.19 -9.00
C CYS A 32 -5.30 14.83 -8.36
N LEU A 33 -5.98 14.48 -7.27
CA LEU A 33 -5.74 13.28 -6.48
C LEU A 33 -7.06 12.55 -6.21
N SER A 34 -6.98 11.22 -6.10
CA SER A 34 -8.11 10.45 -5.59
C SER A 34 -8.37 10.73 -4.12
N VAL A 35 -9.57 10.41 -3.61
CA VAL A 35 -9.86 10.50 -2.17
C VAL A 35 -8.86 9.68 -1.37
N THR A 36 -8.52 8.48 -1.85
CA THR A 36 -7.54 7.61 -1.21
C THR A 36 -6.15 8.26 -1.17
N ASP A 37 -5.69 8.84 -2.27
CA ASP A 37 -4.39 9.52 -2.36
C ASP A 37 -4.30 10.72 -1.40
N MET A 38 -5.38 11.50 -1.30
CA MET A 38 -5.47 12.65 -0.39
C MET A 38 -5.36 12.22 1.09
N LEU A 39 -5.85 11.03 1.43
CA LEU A 39 -5.82 10.51 2.81
C LEU A 39 -4.49 9.83 3.19
N ARG A 40 -3.71 9.34 2.21
CA ARG A 40 -2.46 8.60 2.47
C ARG A 40 -1.44 9.33 3.37
N PRO A 41 -1.24 10.66 3.27
CA PRO A 41 -0.35 11.37 4.19
C PRO A 41 -0.74 11.23 5.67
N TYR A 42 -2.02 10.99 5.96
CA TYR A 42 -2.56 10.85 7.32
C TYR A 42 -2.66 9.38 7.78
N ALA A 43 -2.22 8.43 6.96
CA ALA A 43 -2.28 7.01 7.28
C ALA A 43 -1.23 6.57 8.32
N THR A 44 -0.28 7.43 8.68
CA THR A 44 0.69 7.17 9.74
C THR A 44 0.43 8.10 10.92
N LEU A 45 0.03 7.50 12.04
CA LEU A 45 -0.20 8.19 13.30
C LEU A 45 1.10 8.20 14.10
N HIS A 46 1.69 9.38 14.23
CA HIS A 46 2.87 9.59 15.07
C HIS A 46 2.45 10.14 16.44
N ASN A 47 3.31 9.93 17.45
CA ASN A 47 3.19 10.51 18.79
C ASN A 47 1.87 10.17 19.51
N ILE A 48 1.25 9.03 19.16
CA ILE A 48 0.10 8.52 19.88
C ILE A 48 0.54 7.89 21.22
N ASN A 49 -0.38 7.80 22.17
CA ASN A 49 -0.09 7.23 23.49
C ASN A 49 -1.20 6.31 23.97
N VAL A 50 -1.59 5.37 23.11
CA VAL A 50 -2.74 4.48 23.34
C VAL A 50 -2.27 3.20 24.04
N PRO A 51 -2.82 2.87 25.23
CA PRO A 51 -2.52 1.61 25.89
C PRO A 51 -3.25 0.46 25.17
N VAL A 52 -2.49 -0.54 24.72
CA VAL A 52 -3.02 -1.80 24.21
C VAL A 52 -2.97 -2.83 25.31
N ARG A 53 -4.13 -3.38 25.66
CA ARG A 53 -4.24 -4.50 26.59
C ARG A 53 -4.22 -5.79 25.78
N THR A 54 -3.25 -6.65 26.06
CA THR A 54 -3.24 -8.01 25.51
C THR A 54 -4.03 -8.93 26.43
N VAL A 55 -4.25 -10.17 26.00
CA VAL A 55 -4.98 -11.18 26.80
C VAL A 55 -4.23 -11.58 28.08
N GLY A 56 -2.96 -11.17 28.25
CA GLY A 56 -2.18 -11.32 29.48
C GLY A 56 -1.99 -10.00 30.25
N GLU A 57 -1.26 -10.03 31.37
CA GLU A 57 -0.99 -8.84 32.20
C GLU A 57 -0.05 -7.81 31.54
N HIS A 58 0.47 -8.09 30.35
CA HIS A 58 1.35 -7.18 29.64
C HIS A 58 0.53 -6.18 28.80
N SER A 59 0.47 -4.93 29.27
CA SER A 59 0.04 -3.79 28.45
C SER A 59 1.25 -3.11 27.81
N TYR A 60 1.15 -2.76 26.53
CA TYR A 60 2.14 -1.92 25.86
C TYR A 60 1.47 -0.65 25.33
N ARG A 61 2.26 0.37 25.00
CA ARG A 61 1.75 1.64 24.48
C ARG A 61 2.14 1.79 23.02
N LEU A 62 1.15 2.00 22.17
CA LEU A 62 1.39 2.36 20.76
C LEU A 62 1.88 3.80 20.72
N ARG A 63 3.06 4.00 20.12
CA ARG A 63 3.68 5.32 19.85
C ARG A 63 3.54 5.75 18.40
N GLU A 64 3.54 4.76 17.52
CA GLU A 64 3.37 4.92 16.08
C GLU A 64 2.44 3.82 15.60
N PHE A 65 1.53 4.16 14.69
CA PHE A 65 0.60 3.22 14.09
C PHE A 65 0.36 3.59 12.62
N LYS A 66 0.60 2.64 11.73
CA LYS A 66 0.50 2.84 10.29
C LYS A 66 -0.68 2.04 9.72
N LEU A 67 -1.37 2.63 8.76
CA LEU A 67 -2.45 2.05 7.98
C LEU A 67 -2.06 2.00 6.51
N ARG A 68 -2.62 1.05 5.77
CA ARG A 68 -2.57 1.02 4.30
C ARG A 68 -3.94 1.31 3.74
N LEU A 69 -4.08 2.40 2.99
CA LEU A 69 -5.35 2.81 2.41
C LEU A 69 -5.43 2.35 0.95
N HIS A 70 -6.46 1.59 0.63
CA HIS A 70 -6.72 1.06 -0.71
C HIS A 70 -8.14 1.41 -1.15
N GLU A 71 -8.27 1.83 -2.41
CA GLU A 71 -9.58 1.99 -3.02
C GLU A 71 -10.17 0.60 -3.29
N ALA A 72 -11.48 0.43 -3.09
CA ALA A 72 -12.15 -0.86 -3.30
C ALA A 72 -11.87 -1.48 -4.69
N SER A 73 -11.82 -0.66 -5.74
CA SER A 73 -11.52 -1.10 -7.12
C SER A 73 -10.14 -1.73 -7.29
N THR A 74 -9.21 -1.46 -6.37
CA THR A 74 -7.83 -1.96 -6.40
C THR A 74 -7.60 -3.19 -5.50
N ILE A 75 -8.62 -3.61 -4.75
CA ILE A 75 -8.56 -4.76 -3.84
C ILE A 75 -8.92 -6.02 -4.61
N PHE A 76 -8.00 -6.48 -5.44
CA PHE A 76 -8.11 -7.76 -6.13
C PHE A 76 -6.73 -8.34 -6.39
N GLN A 77 -6.65 -9.65 -6.50
CA GLN A 77 -5.44 -10.31 -6.96
C GLN A 77 -5.45 -10.42 -8.49
N PRO A 78 -4.43 -9.89 -9.21
CA PRO A 78 -4.33 -10.06 -10.65
C PRO A 78 -4.05 -11.51 -11.02
N SER A 79 -4.32 -11.88 -12.27
CA SER A 79 -3.96 -13.20 -12.78
C SER A 79 -2.45 -13.42 -12.78
N VAL A 80 -2.01 -14.67 -12.65
CA VAL A 80 -0.58 -15.04 -12.67
C VAL A 80 0.10 -14.52 -13.94
N GLN A 81 -0.55 -14.64 -15.10
CA GLN A 81 0.00 -14.19 -16.39
C GLN A 81 0.20 -12.67 -16.43
N THR A 82 -0.76 -11.91 -15.89
CA THR A 82 -0.67 -10.44 -15.80
C THR A 82 0.44 -10.03 -14.84
N ALA A 83 0.55 -10.70 -13.68
CA ALA A 83 1.59 -10.44 -12.70
C ALA A 83 2.99 -10.72 -13.27
N GLU A 84 3.19 -11.86 -13.93
CA GLU A 84 4.48 -12.22 -14.56
C GLU A 84 4.90 -11.23 -15.65
N ALA A 85 3.95 -10.81 -16.50
CA ALA A 85 4.21 -9.81 -17.53
C ALA A 85 4.63 -8.46 -16.91
N HIS A 86 3.92 -8.00 -15.88
CA HIS A 86 4.22 -6.76 -15.17
C HIS A 86 5.59 -6.80 -14.46
N LEU A 87 5.92 -7.93 -13.82
CA LEU A 87 7.22 -8.10 -13.17
C LEU A 87 8.37 -8.12 -14.16
N THR A 88 8.18 -8.76 -15.32
CA THR A 88 9.18 -8.78 -16.41
C THR A 88 9.37 -7.38 -16.99
N GLN A 89 8.28 -6.64 -17.20
CA GLN A 89 8.35 -5.25 -17.63
C GLN A 89 9.12 -4.38 -16.61
N THR A 90 8.81 -4.52 -15.32
CA THR A 90 9.48 -3.80 -14.24
C THR A 90 10.99 -4.06 -14.23
N LEU A 91 11.41 -5.31 -14.45
CA LEU A 91 12.82 -5.68 -14.56
C LEU A 91 13.49 -5.05 -15.78
N ASN A 92 12.81 -5.03 -16.94
CA ASN A 92 13.34 -4.41 -18.15
C ASN A 92 13.51 -2.89 -17.99
N GLU A 93 12.53 -2.21 -17.39
CA GLU A 93 12.62 -0.76 -17.11
C GLU A 93 13.83 -0.43 -16.25
N VAL A 94 14.06 -1.22 -15.19
CA VAL A 94 15.24 -1.05 -14.34
C VAL A 94 16.52 -1.36 -15.12
N ALA A 95 16.54 -2.42 -15.92
CA ALA A 95 17.71 -2.76 -16.72
C ALA A 95 18.09 -1.63 -17.70
N GLU A 96 17.11 -0.95 -18.29
CA GLU A 96 17.34 0.22 -19.16
C GLU A 96 17.84 1.44 -18.37
N GLU A 97 17.32 1.68 -17.16
CA GLU A 97 17.78 2.77 -16.28
C GLU A 97 19.27 2.62 -15.91
N TYR A 98 19.75 1.39 -15.70
CA TYR A 98 21.13 1.09 -15.30
C TYR A 98 22.06 0.64 -16.46
N ARG A 99 21.59 0.72 -17.71
CA ARG A 99 22.31 0.23 -18.90
C ARG A 99 23.64 0.96 -19.18
N GLY A 100 23.83 2.14 -18.60
CA GLY A 100 25.01 2.98 -18.81
C GLY A 100 26.14 2.82 -17.78
N ASP A 101 25.90 2.17 -16.64
CA ASP A 101 26.73 2.35 -15.42
C ASP A 101 27.55 1.10 -15.02
N THR A 102 27.44 0.01 -15.76
CA THR A 102 27.44 -1.32 -15.10
C THR A 102 28.78 -2.06 -15.05
N THR A 103 29.77 -1.81 -15.91
CA THR A 103 30.95 -2.72 -15.94
C THR A 103 32.19 -2.17 -15.23
N ARG A 104 32.46 -0.86 -15.30
CA ARG A 104 33.65 -0.27 -14.65
C ARG A 104 33.44 -0.04 -13.16
N ASP A 105 32.22 0.32 -12.76
CA ASP A 105 31.89 0.63 -11.37
C ASP A 105 31.71 -0.61 -10.50
N MET A 106 31.25 -1.74 -11.06
CA MET A 106 31.18 -3.00 -10.32
C MET A 106 32.56 -3.51 -9.89
N ILE A 107 33.57 -3.44 -10.77
CA ILE A 107 34.94 -3.85 -10.42
C ILE A 107 35.52 -2.90 -9.36
N HIS A 108 35.26 -1.60 -9.47
CA HIS A 108 35.71 -0.61 -8.49
C HIS A 108 35.03 -0.80 -7.12
N MET A 109 33.71 -1.03 -7.09
CA MET A 109 32.94 -1.31 -5.86
C MET A 109 33.35 -2.60 -5.16
N LEU A 110 33.64 -3.67 -5.91
CA LEU A 110 34.13 -4.93 -5.34
C LEU A 110 35.56 -4.82 -4.79
N SER A 111 36.33 -3.83 -5.25
CA SER A 111 37.72 -3.59 -4.86
C SER A 111 37.86 -2.58 -3.71
N THR A 112 36.81 -1.82 -3.39
CA THR A 112 36.82 -0.86 -2.28
C THR A 112 36.27 -1.52 -1.00
N PRO A 113 36.93 -1.35 0.17
CA PRO A 113 36.36 -1.80 1.43
C PRO A 113 35.03 -1.09 1.65
N MET A 114 33.95 -1.86 1.83
CA MET A 114 32.60 -1.32 2.01
C MET A 114 32.61 -0.25 3.11
N PRO A 115 32.31 1.02 2.82
CA PRO A 115 32.11 2.01 3.87
C PRO A 115 30.98 1.53 4.79
N SER A 116 31.05 1.87 6.08
CA SER A 116 30.12 1.42 7.12
C SER A 116 28.64 1.83 6.91
N GLY A 117 28.29 2.41 5.77
CA GLY A 117 26.93 2.61 5.29
C GLY A 117 26.68 1.71 4.08
N ARG A 118 25.82 0.71 4.24
CA ARG A 118 25.33 -0.17 3.17
C ARG A 118 24.83 0.66 1.98
N GLN A 119 25.61 0.79 0.91
CA GLN A 119 25.08 1.15 -0.40
C GLN A 119 24.27 -0.04 -0.91
N ASP A 120 23.04 0.19 -1.39
CA ASP A 120 22.20 -0.86 -1.95
C ASP A 120 22.80 -1.30 -3.28
N THR A 121 23.47 -2.46 -3.27
CA THR A 121 24.12 -3.03 -4.45
C THR A 121 23.12 -3.70 -5.40
N THR A 122 21.82 -3.70 -5.07
CA THR A 122 20.76 -4.39 -5.81
C THR A 122 19.46 -3.56 -5.88
N PRO A 123 19.49 -2.33 -6.43
CA PRO A 123 18.29 -1.48 -6.50
C PRO A 123 17.14 -2.14 -7.29
N TRP A 124 17.47 -2.95 -8.29
CA TRP A 124 16.50 -3.76 -9.05
C TRP A 124 15.71 -4.72 -8.16
N PHE A 125 16.35 -5.29 -7.14
CA PHE A 125 15.71 -6.26 -6.26
C PHE A 125 14.71 -5.57 -5.35
N THR A 126 15.01 -4.36 -4.88
CA THR A 126 14.08 -3.56 -4.07
C THR A 126 12.81 -3.26 -4.85
N LYS A 127 12.90 -2.74 -6.09
CA LYS A 127 11.73 -2.46 -6.94
C LYS A 127 10.96 -3.74 -7.30
N TYR A 128 11.67 -4.79 -7.73
CA TYR A 128 11.05 -6.07 -8.08
C TYR A 128 10.28 -6.66 -6.89
N ARG A 129 10.88 -6.67 -5.70
CA ARG A 129 10.24 -7.20 -4.49
C ARG A 129 8.98 -6.44 -4.12
N GLU A 130 8.98 -5.12 -4.24
CA GLU A 130 7.81 -4.28 -3.96
C GLU A 130 6.66 -4.60 -4.91
N GLU A 131 6.94 -4.67 -6.22
CA GLU A 131 5.93 -5.03 -7.21
C GLU A 131 5.48 -6.50 -7.05
N LEU A 132 6.38 -7.42 -6.69
CA LEU A 132 6.01 -8.81 -6.41
C LEU A 132 5.00 -8.91 -5.26
N PHE A 133 5.27 -8.25 -4.13
CA PHE A 133 4.33 -8.25 -3.01
C PHE A 133 3.01 -7.55 -3.35
N ARG A 134 3.05 -6.52 -4.19
CA ARG A 134 1.84 -5.85 -4.69
C ARG A 134 0.99 -6.81 -5.54
N MET A 135 1.60 -7.55 -6.46
CA MET A 135 0.89 -8.53 -7.31
C MET A 135 0.35 -9.73 -6.52
N LEU A 136 0.96 -10.07 -5.38
CA LEU A 136 0.50 -11.14 -4.49
C LEU A 136 -0.56 -10.69 -3.47
N SER A 137 -0.83 -9.39 -3.36
CA SER A 137 -1.78 -8.84 -2.40
C SER A 137 -3.21 -9.29 -2.69
N PHE A 138 -4.04 -9.33 -1.65
CA PHE A 138 -5.47 -9.65 -1.71
C PHE A 138 -5.79 -11.06 -2.25
N SER A 139 -4.91 -12.03 -2.01
CA SER A 139 -5.21 -13.43 -2.31
C SER A 139 -6.23 -14.02 -1.33
N ASP A 140 -6.98 -15.03 -1.77
CA ASP A 140 -7.96 -15.74 -0.94
C ASP A 140 -7.31 -16.54 0.19
N PHE A 141 -6.02 -16.87 0.05
CA PHE A 141 -5.30 -17.77 0.96
C PHE A 141 -4.48 -17.02 2.03
N GLU A 142 -4.29 -15.70 1.89
CA GLU A 142 -3.53 -14.88 2.83
C GLU A 142 -4.35 -13.68 3.32
N ALA A 143 -4.73 -13.69 4.60
CA ALA A 143 -5.53 -12.62 5.21
C ALA A 143 -4.72 -11.35 5.58
N CYS A 144 -3.39 -11.35 5.39
CA CYS A 144 -2.51 -10.23 5.78
C CYS A 144 -2.82 -8.92 5.03
N ASP A 145 -3.40 -9.03 3.84
CA ASP A 145 -3.79 -7.89 3.00
C ASP A 145 -5.29 -7.66 2.96
N HIS A 146 -6.08 -8.46 3.69
CA HIS A 146 -7.52 -8.29 3.71
C HIS A 146 -7.88 -7.01 4.48
N PRO A 147 -8.83 -6.20 3.97
CA PRO A 147 -9.25 -4.99 4.65
C PRO A 147 -9.88 -5.34 6.00
N VAL A 148 -9.37 -4.74 7.07
CA VAL A 148 -9.89 -4.91 8.45
C VAL A 148 -10.89 -3.82 8.83
N ALA A 149 -11.00 -2.78 8.00
CA ALA A 149 -11.94 -1.68 8.17
C ALA A 149 -12.32 -1.09 6.80
N CYS A 150 -13.47 -0.42 6.75
CA CYS A 150 -13.96 0.30 5.58
C CYS A 150 -14.25 1.76 5.94
N LEU A 151 -13.78 2.69 5.11
CA LEU A 151 -14.04 4.11 5.19
C LEU A 151 -14.96 4.52 4.05
N TYR A 152 -16.17 4.97 4.39
CA TYR A 152 -17.10 5.55 3.43
C TYR A 152 -16.97 7.06 3.40
N VAL A 153 -16.79 7.63 2.20
CA VAL A 153 -16.60 9.07 2.01
C VAL A 153 -17.68 9.62 1.11
N ALA A 154 -18.41 10.62 1.59
CA ALA A 154 -19.43 11.33 0.83
C ALA A 154 -19.10 12.83 0.79
N SER A 155 -19.50 13.49 -0.29
CA SER A 155 -19.41 14.95 -0.37
C SER A 155 -20.38 15.60 0.61
N SER A 156 -19.98 16.73 1.19
CA SER A 156 -20.88 17.57 2.00
C SER A 156 -22.06 18.13 1.20
N ASP A 157 -21.91 18.22 -0.12
CA ASP A 157 -22.94 18.75 -1.03
C ASP A 157 -23.97 17.66 -1.42
N CYS A 158 -23.92 16.49 -0.78
CA CYS A 158 -24.86 15.42 -1.01
C CYS A 158 -26.19 15.70 -0.31
N ASP A 159 -27.29 15.72 -1.06
CA ASP A 159 -28.63 15.98 -0.56
C ASP A 159 -29.09 14.99 0.54
N ASP A 160 -28.76 13.70 0.37
CA ASP A 160 -29.10 12.64 1.33
C ASP A 160 -27.88 11.76 1.61
N ALA A 161 -27.12 12.15 2.64
CA ALA A 161 -25.94 11.42 3.08
C ALA A 161 -26.26 9.98 3.51
N VAL A 162 -27.44 9.72 4.10
CA VAL A 162 -27.80 8.38 4.57
C VAL A 162 -28.04 7.45 3.38
N LYS A 163 -28.73 7.95 2.34
CA LYS A 163 -28.88 7.21 1.08
C LYS A 163 -27.54 6.94 0.42
N ALA A 164 -26.67 7.96 0.34
CA ALA A 164 -25.34 7.80 -0.25
C ALA A 164 -24.51 6.73 0.49
N PHE A 165 -24.53 6.72 1.82
CA PHE A 165 -23.83 5.69 2.60
C PHE A 165 -24.41 4.29 2.42
N ARG A 166 -25.74 4.14 2.30
CA ARG A 166 -26.35 2.85 1.97
C ARG A 166 -25.89 2.34 0.61
N GLU A 167 -25.87 3.20 -0.40
CA GLU A 167 -25.40 2.85 -1.75
C GLU A 167 -23.91 2.51 -1.76
N LEU A 168 -23.09 3.20 -0.96
CA LEU A 168 -21.67 2.87 -0.82
C LEU A 168 -21.42 1.53 -0.14
N SER A 169 -22.28 1.15 0.81
CA SER A 169 -22.20 -0.14 1.51
C SER A 169 -22.81 -1.31 0.72
N ALA A 170 -23.35 -1.06 -0.47
CA ALA A 170 -23.94 -2.11 -1.29
C ALA A 170 -22.88 -3.13 -1.74
N GLU A 171 -23.27 -4.41 -1.77
CA GLU A 171 -22.39 -5.53 -2.12
C GLU A 171 -21.79 -5.41 -3.53
N GLU A 172 -22.52 -4.77 -4.47
CA GLU A 172 -22.05 -4.49 -5.82
C GLU A 172 -20.78 -3.62 -5.88
N ARG A 173 -20.50 -2.84 -4.83
CA ARG A 173 -19.29 -2.01 -4.72
C ARG A 173 -18.18 -2.67 -3.91
N MET A 174 -18.43 -3.86 -3.39
CA MET A 174 -17.43 -4.60 -2.63
C MET A 174 -16.45 -5.28 -3.59
N PRO A 175 -15.16 -5.36 -3.21
CA PRO A 175 -14.19 -6.09 -4.01
C PRO A 175 -14.53 -7.58 -4.10
N PRO A 176 -14.05 -8.31 -5.13
CA PRO A 176 -14.37 -9.73 -5.33
C PRO A 176 -14.09 -10.61 -4.10
N LEU A 177 -13.06 -10.28 -3.33
CA LEU A 177 -12.68 -10.93 -2.08
C LEU A 177 -13.79 -10.90 -1.01
N MET A 178 -14.70 -9.92 -1.10
CA MET A 178 -15.74 -9.65 -0.10
C MET A 178 -17.16 -9.85 -0.64
N ALA A 179 -17.32 -10.27 -1.90
CA ALA A 179 -18.63 -10.59 -2.47
C ALA A 179 -19.03 -12.00 -2.00
N SER A 180 -20.20 -12.12 -1.36
CA SER A 180 -20.73 -13.36 -0.77
C SER A 180 -21.89 -13.98 -1.54
#